data_AF-A0A7D7A062-F1
#
_entry.id   AF-A0A7D7A062-F1
#
_cell.length_a   1.000
_cell.length_b   1.000
_cell.length_c   1.000
_cell.angle_alpha   90.00
_cell.angle_beta   90.00
_cell.angle_gamma   90.00
#
_symmetry.space_group_name_H-M   'P 1'
#
loop_
_entity.id
_entity.type
_entity.pdbx_description
1 polymer ?
#
loop_
_entity_poly.entity_id
_entity_poly.type
_entity_poly.pdbx_seq_one_letter_code
_entity_poly.pdbx_strand_id
1 'polypeptide(L)'
;MNLYDKSNVYNEYIINAREYIKNHEYTEGKKELMKAISEDVENPIAYNLLGVIYEYLMDKSRAIKFYRVSYYFDQLYEPANNNLNRMSQFWDYKGRQVDLGEGSR
;
A
#
# COMPACT_ATOMS: atom_id res chain seq x y z
N MET A 1 -13.71 18.14 -10.43
CA MET A 1 -12.58 17.50 -11.13
C MET A 1 -11.87 16.63 -10.11
N ASN A 2 -12.02 15.31 -10.19
CA ASN A 2 -11.47 14.40 -9.19
C ASN A 2 -9.95 14.35 -9.37
N LEU A 3 -9.19 14.45 -8.29
CA LEU A 3 -7.72 14.59 -8.29
C LEU A 3 -6.97 13.34 -8.82
N TYR A 4 -7.71 12.32 -9.27
CA TYR A 4 -7.19 11.05 -9.82
C TYR A 4 -7.38 10.91 -11.32
N ASP A 5 -7.74 11.98 -12.02
CA ASP A 5 -7.86 12.00 -13.48
C ASP A 5 -6.49 12.24 -14.15
N LYS A 6 -5.47 11.48 -13.72
CA LYS A 6 -4.20 11.34 -14.43
C LYS A 6 -4.31 10.08 -15.31
N SER A 7 -3.84 10.20 -16.56
CA SER A 7 -3.90 9.27 -17.71
C SER A 7 -4.73 7.98 -17.58
N ASN A 8 -5.63 7.79 -18.55
CA ASN A 8 -6.51 6.63 -18.77
C ASN A 8 -5.84 5.24 -18.59
N VAL A 9 -4.51 5.12 -18.78
CA VAL A 9 -3.78 3.84 -18.81
C VAL A 9 -3.48 3.25 -17.43
N TYR A 10 -2.95 4.00 -16.45
CA TYR A 10 -2.70 3.40 -15.13
C TYR A 10 -4.03 3.09 -14.40
N ASN A 11 -5.09 3.84 -14.69
CA ASN A 11 -6.43 3.56 -14.16
C ASN A 11 -6.91 2.17 -14.59
N GLU A 12 -6.57 1.72 -15.81
CA GLU A 12 -6.84 0.36 -16.27
C GLU A 12 -6.08 -0.68 -15.45
N TYR A 13 -4.78 -0.48 -15.22
CA TYR A 13 -3.97 -1.39 -14.40
C TYR A 13 -4.50 -1.49 -12.96
N ILE A 14 -4.95 -0.39 -12.36
CA ILE A 14 -5.57 -0.39 -11.03
C ILE A 14 -6.90 -1.16 -11.03
N ILE A 15 -7.73 -0.99 -12.06
CA ILE A 15 -9.00 -1.71 -12.20
C ILE A 15 -8.75 -3.21 -12.32
N ASN A 16 -7.85 -3.62 -13.23
CA ASN A 16 -7.48 -5.02 -13.43
C ASN A 16 -6.90 -5.64 -12.15
N ALA A 17 -6.00 -4.93 -11.47
CA ALA A 17 -5.43 -5.38 -10.21
C ALA A 17 -6.50 -5.65 -9.14
N ARG A 18 -7.50 -4.77 -9.01
CA ARG A 18 -8.60 -4.97 -8.06
C ARG A 18 -9.42 -6.20 -8.40
N GLU A 19 -9.64 -6.47 -9.69
CA GLU A 19 -10.38 -7.65 -10.12
C GLU A 19 -9.62 -8.93 -9.81
N TYR A 20 -8.34 -8.99 -10.15
CA TYR A 20 -7.46 -10.11 -9.77
C TYR A 20 -7.43 -10.32 -8.24
N ILE A 21 -7.35 -9.25 -7.45
CA ILE A 21 -7.37 -9.36 -5.97
C ILE A 21 -8.68 -9.96 -5.47
N LYS A 22 -9.84 -9.53 -5.99
CA LYS A 22 -11.15 -10.09 -5.61
C LYS A 22 -11.27 -11.58 -5.96
N ASN A 23 -10.64 -11.99 -7.05
CA ASN A 23 -10.61 -13.38 -7.50
C ASN A 23 -9.50 -14.22 -6.84
N HIS A 24 -8.77 -13.65 -5.87
CA HIS A 24 -7.63 -14.26 -5.18
C HIS A 24 -6.43 -14.59 -6.09
N GLU A 25 -6.34 -13.95 -7.26
CA GLU A 25 -5.28 -14.09 -8.27
C GLU A 25 -4.14 -13.10 -7.99
N TYR A 26 -3.48 -13.28 -6.84
CA TYR A 26 -2.55 -12.27 -6.31
C TYR A 26 -1.28 -12.05 -7.15
N THR A 27 -0.84 -13.05 -7.92
CA THR A 27 0.35 -12.93 -8.77
C THR A 27 0.08 -11.98 -9.93
N GLU A 28 -1.09 -12.10 -10.55
CA GLU A 28 -1.59 -11.30 -11.66
C GLU A 28 -1.90 -9.89 -11.16
N GLY A 29 -2.56 -9.78 -10.01
CA GLY A 29 -2.78 -8.50 -9.34
C GLY A 29 -1.46 -7.74 -9.11
N LYS A 30 -0.40 -8.40 -8.62
CA LYS A 30 0.91 -7.77 -8.47
C LYS A 30 1.52 -7.32 -9.80
N LYS A 31 1.36 -8.08 -10.88
CA LYS A 31 1.88 -7.69 -12.21
C LYS A 31 1.23 -6.40 -12.69
N GLU A 32 -0.09 -6.28 -12.56
CA GLU A 32 -0.82 -5.05 -12.91
C GLU A 32 -0.41 -3.87 -12.02
N LEU A 33 -0.24 -4.08 -10.72
CA LEU A 33 0.24 -3.04 -9.80
C LEU A 33 1.67 -2.57 -10.15
N MET A 34 2.54 -3.47 -10.61
CA MET A 34 3.87 -3.08 -11.06
C MET A 34 3.83 -2.23 -12.33
N LYS A 35 2.88 -2.47 -13.25
CA LYS A 35 2.66 -1.59 -14.41
C LYS A 35 2.12 -0.22 -13.98
N ALA A 36 1.19 -0.17 -13.03
CA ALA A 36 0.72 1.10 -12.47
C ALA A 36 1.86 1.91 -11.84
N ILE A 37 2.75 1.25 -11.10
CA ILE A 37 3.94 1.88 -10.47
C ILE A 37 4.95 2.34 -11.52
N SER A 38 5.11 1.64 -12.66
CA SER A 38 6.02 2.10 -13.72
C SER A 38 5.52 3.36 -14.42
N GLU A 39 4.21 3.57 -14.48
CA GLU A 39 3.60 4.80 -15.01
C GLU A 39 3.63 5.95 -13.99
N ASP A 40 3.39 5.63 -12.72
CA ASP A 40 3.43 6.59 -11.61
C ASP A 40 4.04 5.96 -10.36
N VAL A 41 5.32 6.25 -10.14
CA VAL A 41 6.11 5.68 -9.02
C VAL A 41 5.61 6.13 -7.65
N GLU A 42 4.86 7.23 -7.58
CA GLU A 42 4.31 7.81 -6.35
C GLU A 42 2.84 7.43 -6.15
N ASN A 43 2.27 6.53 -6.96
CA ASN A 43 0.85 6.19 -6.92
C ASN A 43 0.44 5.54 -5.58
N PRO A 44 -0.31 6.23 -4.70
CA PRO A 44 -0.67 5.69 -3.39
C PRO A 44 -1.59 4.47 -3.50
N ILE A 45 -2.49 4.46 -4.50
CA ILE A 45 -3.47 3.37 -4.69
C ILE A 45 -2.74 2.05 -4.97
N ALA A 46 -1.69 2.08 -5.80
CA ALA A 46 -0.95 0.89 -6.16
C ALA A 46 -0.27 0.24 -4.95
N TYR A 47 0.42 1.05 -4.12
CA TYR A 47 1.05 0.54 -2.90
C TYR A 47 0.04 0.08 -1.85
N ASN A 48 -1.10 0.76 -1.70
CA ASN A 48 -2.14 0.29 -0.79
C ASN A 48 -2.67 -1.09 -1.23
N LEU A 49 -2.88 -1.32 -2.53
CA LEU A 49 -3.32 -2.61 -3.05
C LEU A 49 -2.25 -3.70 -2.92
N LEU A 50 -0.96 -3.37 -3.04
CA LEU A 50 0.12 -4.31 -2.67
C LEU A 50 0.02 -4.71 -1.19
N GLY A 51 -0.28 -3.75 -0.31
CA GLY A 51 -0.54 -4.01 1.10
C GLY A 51 -1.68 -5.01 1.31
N VAL A 52 -2.80 -4.83 0.61
CA VAL A 52 -3.96 -5.74 0.65
C VAL A 52 -3.59 -7.16 0.20
N ILE A 53 -2.83 -7.29 -0.90
CA ILE A 53 -2.35 -8.60 -1.38
C ILE A 53 -1.53 -9.30 -0.29
N TYR A 54 -0.57 -8.60 0.33
CA TYR A 54 0.25 -9.21 1.36
C TYR A 54 -0.51 -9.52 2.64
N GLU A 55 -1.54 -8.75 2.97
CA GLU A 55 -2.44 -9.05 4.08
C GLU A 55 -3.22 -10.35 3.83
N TYR A 56 -3.78 -10.54 2.62
CA TYR A 56 -4.44 -11.81 2.25
C TYR A 56 -3.48 -13.00 2.20
N LEU A 57 -2.20 -12.77 1.90
CA LEU A 57 -1.14 -13.77 1.96
C LEU A 57 -0.62 -14.01 3.39
N MET A 58 -1.25 -13.42 4.41
CA MET A 58 -0.84 -13.51 5.81
C MET A 58 0.58 -12.98 6.10
N ASP A 59 1.13 -12.15 5.19
CA ASP A 59 2.41 -11.47 5.39
C ASP A 59 2.20 -10.07 5.95
N LYS A 60 1.99 -10.02 7.27
CA LYS A 60 1.74 -8.78 8.00
C LYS A 60 2.86 -7.74 7.84
N SER A 61 4.12 -8.18 7.78
CA SER A 61 5.28 -7.28 7.68
C SER A 61 5.27 -6.53 6.35
N ARG A 62 5.11 -7.26 5.24
CA ARG A 62 5.02 -6.64 3.91
C ARG A 62 3.74 -5.82 3.76
N ALA A 63 2.61 -6.27 4.28
CA ALA A 63 1.36 -5.50 4.26
C ALA A 63 1.55 -4.12 4.90
N ILE A 64 2.07 -4.06 6.13
CA ILE A 64 2.33 -2.81 6.85
C ILE A 64 3.35 -1.94 6.10
N LYS A 65 4.41 -2.53 5.56
CA LYS A 65 5.41 -1.80 4.75
C LYS A 65 4.72 -1.06 3.60
N PHE A 66 3.88 -1.74 2.84
CA PHE A 66 3.23 -1.14 1.67
C PHE A 66 2.13 -0.13 2.03
N TYR A 67 1.37 -0.36 3.10
CA TYR A 67 0.44 0.65 3.62
C TYR A 67 1.18 1.94 4.06
N ARG A 68 2.37 1.82 4.68
CA ARG A 68 3.21 2.98 5.04
C ARG A 68 3.72 3.73 3.82
N VAL A 69 4.13 3.03 2.76
CA VAL A 69 4.57 3.66 1.51
C VAL A 69 3.41 4.41 0.86
N SER A 70 2.22 3.82 0.80
CA SER A 70 1.02 4.51 0.30
C SER A 70 0.70 5.78 1.11
N TYR A 71 0.75 5.69 2.44
CA TYR A 71 0.51 6.83 3.33
C TYR A 71 1.58 7.92 3.17
N TYR A 72 2.84 7.52 2.95
CA TYR A 72 3.93 8.46 2.70
C TYR A 72 3.69 9.29 1.43
N PHE A 73 3.25 8.65 0.35
CA PHE A 73 2.99 9.33 -0.92
C PHE A 73 1.72 10.18 -0.89
N ASP A 74 0.66 9.74 -0.21
CA ASP A 74 -0.54 10.55 -0.01
C ASP A 74 -1.16 10.29 1.37
N GLN A 75 -0.96 11.24 2.28
CA GLN A 75 -1.48 11.20 3.64
C GLN A 75 -3.00 11.40 3.71
N LEU A 76 -3.61 11.96 2.65
CA LEU A 76 -5.05 12.17 2.53
C LEU A 76 -5.75 10.97 1.87
N TYR A 77 -4.99 9.96 1.39
CA TYR A 77 -5.56 8.73 0.87
C TYR A 77 -6.08 7.84 2.00
N GLU A 78 -7.32 8.09 2.42
CA GLU A 78 -7.99 7.43 3.54
C GLU A 78 -7.86 5.90 3.61
N PRO A 79 -7.92 5.14 2.50
CA PRO A 79 -7.75 3.68 2.57
C PRO A 79 -6.41 3.24 3.17
N ALA A 80 -5.32 3.97 2.91
CA ALA A 80 -4.01 3.65 3.49
C ALA A 80 -3.98 3.88 4.99
N ASN A 81 -4.54 5.00 5.45
CA ASN A 81 -4.66 5.32 6.87
C ASN A 81 -5.51 4.27 7.60
N ASN A 82 -6.66 3.91 7.04
CA ASN A 82 -7.56 2.90 7.60
C ASN A 82 -6.90 1.52 7.70
N ASN A 83 -6.22 1.08 6.64
CA ASN A 83 -5.52 -0.20 6.63
C ASN A 83 -4.33 -0.23 7.58
N LEU A 84 -3.55 0.87 7.62
CA LEU A 84 -2.43 0.99 8.53
C LEU A 84 -2.93 0.94 9.98
N ASN A 85 -3.90 1.78 10.37
CA ASN A 85 -4.46 1.77 11.72
C ASN A 85 -5.04 0.41 12.14
N ARG A 86 -5.76 -0.29 11.24
CA ARG A 86 -6.24 -1.65 11.50
C ARG A 86 -5.09 -2.61 11.79
N MET A 87 -4.03 -2.57 11.00
CA MET A 87 -2.93 -3.55 11.03
C MET A 87 -1.86 -3.23 12.06
N SER A 88 -1.68 -1.95 12.37
CA SER A 88 -0.76 -1.42 13.34
C SER A 88 -1.47 -1.04 14.63
N GLN A 89 -2.19 -1.98 15.25
CA GLN A 89 -2.66 -1.91 16.66
C GLN A 89 -1.53 -1.67 17.69
N PHE A 90 -0.37 -1.21 17.24
CA PHE A 90 0.80 -0.70 17.92
C PHE A 90 0.65 0.69 18.54
N TRP A 91 -0.52 1.34 18.48
CA TRP A 91 -0.74 2.62 19.19
C TRP A 91 -0.83 2.47 20.72
N ASP A 92 -0.37 1.35 21.29
CA ASP A 92 0.11 1.34 22.68
C ASP A 92 1.54 1.94 22.73
N TYR A 93 1.60 3.25 22.47
CA TYR A 93 2.83 4.05 22.42
C TYR A 93 3.45 4.26 23.82
N LYS A 94 2.83 3.76 24.88
CA LYS A 94 3.31 3.93 26.25
C LYS A 94 4.50 3.01 26.53
N GLY A 95 5.70 3.59 26.48
CA GLY A 95 6.86 3.04 27.22
C GLY A 95 8.02 2.48 26.40
N ARG A 96 8.09 2.72 25.08
CA ARG A 96 9.33 2.43 24.32
C ARG A 96 10.20 3.67 24.21
N GLN A 97 11.47 3.54 24.59
CA GLN A 97 12.48 4.57 24.35
C GLN A 97 12.61 4.82 22.85
N VAL A 98 12.72 6.08 22.45
CA VAL A 98 12.98 6.46 21.06
C VAL A 98 14.34 5.90 20.66
N ASP A 99 14.37 5.03 19.65
CA ASP A 99 15.61 4.55 19.05
C ASP A 99 16.15 5.62 18.09
N LEU A 100 17.31 6.19 18.41
CA LEU A 100 17.98 7.26 17.65
C LEU A 100 18.89 6.73 16.52
N GLY A 101 19.00 5.40 16.36
CA GLY A 101 19.84 4.80 15.32
C GLY A 101 21.34 4.79 15.64
N GLU A 102 21.75 4.96 16.90
CA GLU A 102 23.16 4.95 17.33
C GLU A 102 23.75 3.54 17.51
N GLY A 103 23.31 2.55 16.73
CA GLY A 103 23.65 1.15 16.99
C GLY A 103 23.49 0.20 15.81
N SER A 104 24.25 0.40 14.74
CA SER A 104 24.55 -0.67 13.78
C SER A 104 25.99 -0.50 13.25
N ARG A 105 26.89 -1.34 13.78
CA ARG A 105 28.17 -1.66 13.13
C ARG A 105 27.97 -2.81 12.16
#